data_AF-A0AAV0B1U1-F1
#
_entry.id   AF-A0AAV0B1U1-F1
#
_cell.length_a   1.000
_cell.length_b   1.000
_cell.length_c   1.000
_cell.angle_alpha   90.00
_cell.angle_beta   90.00
_cell.angle_gamma   90.00
#
_symmetry.space_group_name_H-M   'P 1'
#
loop_
_entity.id
_entity.type
_entity.pdbx_description
1 polymer ?
#
loop_
_entity_poly.entity_id
_entity_poly.type
_entity_poly.pdbx_seq_one_letter_code
_entity_poly.pdbx_strand_id
1 'polypeptide(L)'
;MLYQFIRKTPSFTSLNYCPEKGYQHEDFSTAINFTFDGFFNTSHCDRDGSEWTLIGFIPILAESGFLAGEEFDVEGGQFILRDHRIAVDFSKISGITLLVLDTAQIKHQTVELVSLSGKYTSLHILFFNFFTNMLQEFFF
;
A
#
# COMPACT_ATOMS: atom_id res chain seq x y z
N MET A 1 6.98 0.49 -30.06
CA MET A 1 8.11 1.45 -29.97
C MET A 1 7.75 2.45 -28.87
N LEU A 2 7.97 2.04 -27.62
CA LEU A 2 7.60 2.78 -26.41
C LEU A 2 8.80 3.64 -26.01
N TYR A 3 8.78 4.92 -26.39
CA TYR A 3 9.91 5.83 -26.24
C TYR A 3 10.12 6.24 -24.76
N GLN A 4 11.26 5.83 -24.19
CA GLN A 4 12.24 6.69 -23.52
C GLN A 4 11.80 7.71 -22.43
N PHE A 5 10.75 7.47 -21.64
CA PHE A 5 10.48 8.30 -20.45
C PHE A 5 11.08 7.78 -19.13
N ILE A 6 11.69 6.58 -19.10
CA ILE A 6 12.33 6.00 -17.90
C ILE A 6 13.83 6.31 -17.90
N ARG A 7 14.22 7.59 -17.92
CA ARG A 7 15.64 7.99 -17.74
C ARG A 7 15.86 9.07 -16.69
N LYS A 8 14.80 9.53 -16.01
CA LYS A 8 14.88 10.58 -14.99
C LYS A 8 13.93 10.37 -13.81
N THR A 9 13.50 9.14 -13.57
CA THR A 9 12.78 8.83 -12.33
C THR A 9 13.82 8.59 -11.22
N PRO A 10 13.65 9.21 -10.04
CA PRO A 10 14.40 8.81 -8.86
C PRO A 10 14.15 7.33 -8.55
N SER A 11 15.13 6.62 -7.97
CA SER A 11 14.85 5.35 -7.29
C SER A 11 13.77 5.59 -6.23
N PHE A 12 12.96 4.58 -5.92
CA PHE A 12 12.05 4.70 -4.77
C PHE A 12 12.83 4.86 -3.44
N THR A 13 14.11 4.46 -3.42
CA THR A 13 15.08 4.66 -2.32
C THR A 13 15.88 5.97 -2.41
N SER A 14 15.51 6.90 -3.28
CA SER A 14 16.26 8.15 -3.35
C SER A 14 15.44 9.25 -3.96
N LEU A 15 15.26 10.35 -3.23
CA LEU A 15 14.68 11.59 -3.78
C LEU A 15 15.55 12.22 -4.87
N ASN A 16 16.82 11.84 -4.96
CA ASN A 16 17.78 12.38 -5.91
C ASN A 16 18.08 11.38 -7.04
N TYR A 17 18.06 11.87 -8.27
CA TYR A 17 18.58 11.13 -9.41
C TYR A 17 20.11 11.00 -9.27
N CYS A 18 20.61 9.78 -9.04
CA CYS A 18 22.05 9.52 -8.88
C CYS A 18 22.60 8.71 -10.07
N PRO A 19 23.02 9.39 -11.17
CA PRO A 19 23.43 8.72 -12.40
C PRO A 19 24.73 7.91 -12.27
N GLU A 20 25.54 8.18 -11.23
CA GLU A 20 26.87 7.58 -11.07
C GLU A 20 26.84 6.12 -10.61
N LYS A 21 25.77 5.71 -9.89
CA LYS A 21 25.65 4.33 -9.40
C LYS A 21 24.99 3.39 -10.42
N GLY A 22 24.21 3.94 -11.35
CA GLY A 22 23.36 3.17 -12.27
C GLY A 22 22.24 2.44 -11.50
N TYR A 23 20.98 2.62 -11.92
CA TYR A 23 19.89 1.95 -11.24
C TYR A 23 19.93 0.44 -11.45
N GLN A 24 19.72 -0.30 -10.38
CA GLN A 24 19.48 -1.73 -10.40
C GLN A 24 17.99 -2.03 -10.55
N HIS A 25 17.64 -3.28 -10.85
CA HIS A 25 16.23 -3.67 -10.97
C HIS A 25 15.47 -3.44 -9.65
N GLU A 26 16.18 -3.53 -8.54
CA GLU A 26 15.67 -3.44 -7.18
C GLU A 26 15.36 -1.99 -6.73
N ASP A 27 15.75 -0.99 -7.53
CA ASP A 27 15.55 0.43 -7.25
C ASP A 27 14.14 0.94 -7.63
N PHE A 28 13.32 0.09 -8.25
CA PHE A 28 11.98 0.48 -8.72
C PHE A 28 10.93 -0.55 -8.34
N SER A 29 9.81 -0.09 -7.78
CA SER A 29 8.57 -0.86 -7.85
C SER A 29 8.08 -0.89 -9.30
N THR A 30 7.70 -2.08 -9.78
CA THR A 30 7.29 -2.25 -11.18
C THR A 30 5.86 -1.79 -11.45
N ALA A 31 5.04 -1.61 -10.41
CA ALA A 31 3.68 -1.13 -10.52
C ALA A 31 3.20 -0.48 -9.21
N ILE A 32 2.60 0.70 -9.32
CA ILE A 32 1.91 1.39 -8.23
C ILE A 32 0.41 1.39 -8.56
N ASN A 33 -0.40 0.85 -7.66
CA ASN A 33 -1.86 0.87 -7.79
C ASN A 33 -2.48 1.64 -6.64
N PHE A 34 -3.52 2.41 -6.95
CA PHE A 34 -4.31 3.17 -5.99
C PHE A 34 -5.75 2.68 -6.05
N THR A 35 -6.35 2.42 -4.89
CA THR A 35 -7.79 2.19 -4.79
C THR A 35 -8.38 3.13 -3.74
N PHE A 36 -9.60 3.59 -4.01
CA PHE A 36 -10.31 4.61 -3.26
C PHE A 36 -11.74 4.11 -2.99
N ASP A 37 -12.54 4.88 -2.25
CA ASP A 37 -13.95 4.58 -1.94
C ASP A 37 -14.15 3.28 -1.15
N GLY A 38 -13.30 3.02 -0.16
CA GLY A 38 -13.49 1.90 0.77
C GLY A 38 -13.32 0.54 0.10
N PHE A 39 -12.38 0.45 -0.85
CA PHE A 39 -12.06 -0.77 -1.58
C PHE A 39 -11.97 -1.99 -0.65
N PHE A 40 -12.64 -3.06 -1.07
CA PHE A 40 -12.62 -4.34 -0.38
C PHE A 40 -12.49 -5.48 -1.38
N ASN A 41 -12.06 -6.63 -0.90
CA ASN A 41 -11.89 -7.81 -1.75
C ASN A 41 -12.16 -9.09 -0.98
N THR A 42 -12.36 -10.16 -1.74
CA THR A 42 -12.51 -11.50 -1.17
C THR A 42 -11.14 -12.12 -0.88
N SER A 43 -11.10 -13.14 -0.03
CA SER A 43 -9.86 -13.84 0.31
C SER A 43 -9.15 -14.45 -0.91
N HIS A 44 -7.92 -14.02 -1.16
CA HIS A 44 -7.11 -14.44 -2.30
C HIS A 44 -5.60 -14.40 -2.01
N CYS A 45 -4.82 -14.95 -2.94
CA CYS A 45 -3.40 -14.66 -3.08
C CYS A 45 -3.21 -13.98 -4.44
N ASP A 46 -2.25 -13.07 -4.52
CA ASP A 46 -1.92 -12.38 -5.77
C ASP A 46 -1.28 -13.34 -6.77
N ARG A 47 -1.41 -13.02 -8.05
CA ARG A 47 -0.89 -13.83 -9.17
C ARG A 47 -0.01 -13.05 -10.13
N ASP A 48 0.48 -11.89 -9.69
CA ASP A 48 1.34 -10.99 -10.46
C ASP A 48 2.82 -11.40 -10.45
N GLY A 49 3.18 -12.39 -9.60
CA GLY A 49 4.54 -12.90 -9.50
C GLY A 49 5.47 -12.03 -8.65
N SER A 50 4.92 -11.10 -7.87
CA SER A 50 5.72 -10.29 -6.95
C SER A 50 6.13 -11.07 -5.70
N GLU A 51 7.43 -11.00 -5.36
CA GLU A 51 7.97 -11.64 -4.15
C GLU A 51 7.55 -10.91 -2.88
N TRP A 52 7.50 -9.58 -2.94
CA TRP A 52 7.12 -8.71 -1.84
C TRP A 52 6.25 -7.57 -2.35
N THR A 53 5.24 -7.21 -1.56
CA THR A 53 4.31 -6.11 -1.84
C THR A 53 4.23 -5.20 -0.62
N LEU A 54 4.42 -3.90 -0.83
CA LEU A 54 4.14 -2.88 0.18
C LEU A 54 2.70 -2.40 0.00
N ILE A 55 1.92 -2.53 1.06
CA ILE A 55 0.51 -2.15 1.14
C ILE A 55 0.40 -0.98 2.10
N GLY A 56 -0.11 0.15 1.65
CA GLY A 56 -0.40 1.33 2.46
C GLY A 56 -1.90 1.51 2.64
N PHE A 57 -2.33 1.77 3.87
CA PHE A 57 -3.69 2.20 4.21
C PHE A 57 -3.62 3.62 4.77
N ILE A 58 -4.31 4.54 4.11
CA ILE A 58 -4.32 5.96 4.47
C ILE A 58 -5.78 6.37 4.71
N PRO A 59 -6.19 6.61 5.97
CA PRO A 59 -7.53 7.08 6.28
C PRO A 59 -7.68 8.54 5.83
N ILE A 60 -8.77 8.86 5.16
CA ILE A 60 -8.99 10.20 4.57
C ILE A 60 -10.44 10.66 4.72
N LEU A 61 -10.64 11.97 4.67
CA LEU A 61 -11.96 12.60 4.54
C LEU A 61 -12.48 12.42 3.12
N ALA A 62 -13.68 11.84 2.97
CA ALA A 62 -14.27 11.53 1.67
C ALA A 62 -14.47 12.78 0.80
N GLU A 63 -14.84 13.91 1.40
CA GLU A 63 -15.11 15.16 0.68
C GLU A 63 -13.84 15.82 0.14
N SER A 64 -12.75 15.82 0.93
CA SER A 64 -11.56 16.63 0.65
C SER A 64 -10.32 15.83 0.26
N GLY A 65 -10.30 14.52 0.53
CA GLY A 65 -9.13 13.67 0.38
C GLY A 65 -8.01 13.94 1.39
N PHE A 66 -8.19 14.87 2.33
CA PHE A 66 -7.21 15.11 3.39
C PHE A 66 -7.15 13.94 4.37
N LEU A 67 -5.98 13.74 4.99
CA LEU A 67 -5.78 12.73 6.03
C LEU A 67 -6.84 12.89 7.12
N ALA A 68 -7.47 11.76 7.49
CA ALA A 68 -8.41 11.74 8.59
C ALA A 68 -7.69 12.00 9.92
N GLY A 69 -8.33 12.77 10.80
CA GLY A 69 -7.84 13.02 12.17
C GLY A 69 -8.12 11.85 13.13
N GLU A 70 -8.04 12.14 14.43
CA GLU A 70 -8.16 11.15 15.51
C GLU A 70 -9.57 10.56 15.70
N GLU A 71 -10.60 11.11 15.04
CA GLU A 71 -12.00 10.69 15.15
C GLU A 71 -12.49 9.91 13.91
N PHE A 72 -11.78 8.87 13.52
CA PHE A 72 -12.15 8.02 12.37
C PHE A 72 -13.31 7.07 12.75
N ASP A 73 -14.55 7.45 12.42
CA ASP A 73 -15.78 6.74 12.82
C ASP A 73 -16.18 5.57 11.90
N VAL A 74 -15.23 4.71 11.59
CA VAL A 74 -15.45 3.60 10.67
C VAL A 74 -15.63 2.26 11.39
N GLU A 75 -16.46 1.41 10.80
CA GLU A 75 -16.53 -0.01 11.08
C GLU A 75 -15.96 -0.81 9.90
N GLY A 76 -15.41 -2.00 10.17
CA GLY A 76 -14.79 -2.81 9.14
C GLY A 76 -13.43 -2.30 8.69
N GLY A 77 -13.08 -2.52 7.42
CA GLY A 77 -11.80 -2.11 6.83
C GLY A 77 -10.60 -2.97 7.21
N GLN A 78 -10.77 -4.01 8.04
CA GLN A 78 -9.65 -4.81 8.51
C GLN A 78 -8.94 -5.51 7.36
N PHE A 79 -7.60 -5.54 7.41
CA PHE A 79 -6.79 -6.41 6.57
C PHE A 79 -6.55 -7.73 7.28
N ILE A 80 -7.07 -8.82 6.72
CA ILE A 80 -7.13 -10.13 7.37
C ILE A 80 -6.18 -11.11 6.68
N LEU A 81 -5.25 -11.66 7.47
CA LEU A 81 -4.40 -12.81 7.13
C LEU A 81 -4.97 -14.04 7.84
N ARG A 82 -6.07 -14.59 7.31
CA ARG A 82 -6.92 -15.55 8.02
C ARG A 82 -6.17 -16.79 8.48
N ASP A 83 -5.33 -17.34 7.61
CA ASP A 83 -4.59 -18.58 7.87
C ASP A 83 -3.52 -18.38 8.96
N HIS A 84 -3.10 -17.14 9.19
CA HIS A 84 -2.17 -16.74 10.24
C HIS A 84 -2.87 -16.22 11.50
N ARG A 85 -4.20 -16.13 11.51
CA ARG A 85 -5.02 -15.56 12.61
C ARG A 85 -4.62 -14.14 12.98
N ILE A 86 -4.19 -13.36 11.99
CA ILE A 86 -3.84 -11.95 12.14
C ILE A 86 -4.92 -11.12 11.44
N ALA A 87 -5.36 -10.05 12.11
CA ALA A 87 -6.18 -9.01 11.53
C ALA A 87 -5.59 -7.66 11.93
N VAL A 88 -5.31 -6.82 10.93
CA VAL A 88 -4.89 -5.44 11.14
C VAL A 88 -6.14 -4.58 11.10
N ASP A 89 -6.51 -4.01 12.24
CA ASP A 89 -7.71 -3.20 12.39
C ASP A 89 -7.38 -1.72 12.25
N PHE A 90 -7.46 -1.20 11.02
CA PHE A 90 -7.14 0.19 10.74
C PHE A 90 -8.10 1.18 11.41
N SER A 91 -9.31 0.76 11.81
CA SER A 91 -10.24 1.60 12.59
C SER A 91 -9.67 2.00 13.96
N LYS A 92 -8.63 1.30 14.43
CA LYS A 92 -7.96 1.54 15.71
C LYS A 92 -6.62 2.26 15.59
N ILE A 93 -6.20 2.59 14.37
CA ILE A 93 -4.91 3.22 14.10
C ILE A 93 -5.15 4.65 13.64
N SER A 94 -4.64 5.62 14.40
CA SER A 94 -4.60 7.01 13.95
C SER A 94 -3.37 7.20 13.06
N GLY A 95 -3.60 7.45 11.77
CA GLY A 95 -2.56 7.74 10.77
C GLY A 95 -2.40 6.69 9.68
N ILE A 96 -1.23 6.70 9.04
CA ILE A 96 -0.91 5.83 7.90
C ILE A 96 -0.40 4.49 8.40
N THR A 97 -0.95 3.40 7.89
CA THR A 97 -0.44 2.05 8.14
C THR A 97 0.26 1.51 6.90
N LEU A 98 1.47 0.98 7.07
CA LEU A 98 2.24 0.32 6.01
C LEU A 98 2.46 -1.15 6.40
N LEU A 99 2.24 -2.06 5.44
CA LEU A 99 2.38 -3.50 5.59
C LEU A 99 3.24 -4.04 4.46
N VAL A 100 4.15 -4.95 4.76
CA VAL A 100 5.00 -5.62 3.77
C VAL A 100 4.69 -7.10 3.82
N LEU A 101 4.31 -7.66 2.68
CA LEU A 101 3.81 -9.03 2.59
C LEU A 101 4.26 -9.70 1.29
N ASP A 102 4.60 -10.98 1.36
CA ASP A 102 4.59 -11.86 0.18
C ASP A 102 3.13 -12.18 -0.15
N THR A 103 2.52 -11.37 -1.01
CA THR A 103 1.10 -11.49 -1.35
C THR A 103 0.80 -12.68 -2.27
N ALA A 104 1.81 -13.27 -2.90
CA ALA A 104 1.69 -14.48 -3.71
C ALA A 104 1.55 -15.74 -2.84
N GLN A 105 2.22 -15.78 -1.68
CA GLN A 105 2.14 -16.92 -0.75
C GLN A 105 1.14 -16.73 0.38
N ILE A 106 0.90 -15.48 0.81
CA ILE A 106 0.06 -15.21 1.97
C ILE A 106 -1.34 -14.81 1.53
N LYS A 107 -2.31 -15.68 1.88
CA LYS A 107 -3.72 -15.44 1.63
C LYS A 107 -4.24 -14.29 2.49
N HIS A 108 -4.81 -13.29 1.83
CA HIS A 108 -5.23 -12.05 2.47
C HIS A 108 -6.58 -11.53 1.93
N GLN A 109 -7.20 -10.61 2.66
CA GLN A 109 -8.37 -9.85 2.23
C GLN A 109 -8.49 -8.53 2.98
N THR A 110 -9.21 -7.59 2.40
CA THR A 110 -9.69 -6.37 3.04
C THR A 110 -11.21 -6.49 3.23
N VAL A 111 -11.67 -6.32 4.47
CA VAL A 111 -13.10 -6.23 4.79
C VAL A 111 -13.64 -4.88 4.36
N GLU A 112 -14.90 -4.84 3.90
CA GLU A 112 -15.59 -3.59 3.59
C GLU A 112 -15.50 -2.60 4.75
N LEU A 113 -15.16 -1.36 4.42
CA LEU A 113 -15.10 -0.25 5.37
C LEU A 113 -16.38 0.58 5.24
N VAL A 114 -17.01 0.86 6.38
CA VAL A 114 -18.23 1.66 6.45
C VAL A 114 -18.01 2.83 7.40
N SER A 115 -18.09 4.06 6.90
CA SER A 115 -18.14 5.24 7.78
C SER A 115 -19.56 5.47 8.27
N LEU A 116 -19.74 5.55 9.58
CA LEU A 116 -21.04 5.76 10.20
C LEU A 116 -21.60 7.16 9.90
N SER A 117 -20.73 8.17 9.83
CA SER A 117 -21.10 9.53 9.44
C SER A 117 -21.06 9.77 7.92
N GLY A 118 -20.50 8.85 7.14
CA GLY A 118 -20.22 9.02 5.71
C GLY A 118 -19.09 10.02 5.41
N LYS A 119 -18.38 10.51 6.44
CA LYS A 119 -17.32 11.53 6.27
C LYS A 119 -15.98 10.93 5.86
N TYR A 120 -15.81 9.63 6.05
CA TYR A 120 -14.50 8.98 5.96
C TYR A 120 -14.48 7.86 4.93
N THR A 121 -13.32 7.70 4.32
CA THR A 121 -12.99 6.58 3.44
C THR A 121 -11.50 6.25 3.58
N SER A 122 -10.98 5.34 2.78
CA SER A 122 -9.58 4.97 2.74
C SER A 122 -9.00 5.06 1.34
N LEU A 123 -7.75 5.52 1.27
CA LEU A 123 -6.88 5.37 0.12
C LEU A 123 -5.94 4.19 0.39
N HIS A 124 -5.95 3.21 -0.50
CA HIS A 124 -5.01 2.10 -0.45
C HIS A 124 -3.98 2.26 -1.55
N ILE A 125 -2.71 2.10 -1.20
CA ILE A 125 -1.58 2.17 -2.13
C ILE A 125 -0.88 0.81 -2.13
N LEU A 126 -0.65 0.24 -3.30
CA LEU A 126 0.03 -1.03 -3.48
C LEU A 126 1.27 -0.81 -4.34
N PHE A 127 2.42 -1.23 -3.83
CA PHE A 127 3.68 -1.29 -4.57
C PHE A 127 4.06 -2.75 -4.77
N PHE A 128 4.01 -3.19 -6.02
CA PHE A 128 4.40 -4.54 -6.42
C PHE A 128 5.91 -4.61 -6.69
N ASN A 129 6.50 -5.78 -6.44
CA ASN A 129 7.95 -5.99 -6.46
C ASN A 129 8.68 -5.02 -5.53
N PHE A 130 8.25 -4.97 -4.27
CA PHE A 130 8.86 -4.15 -3.24
C PHE A 130 10.14 -4.82 -2.70
N PHE A 131 11.29 -4.49 -3.25
CA PHE A 131 12.57 -5.10 -2.89
C PHE A 131 13.07 -4.76 -1.48
N THR A 132 13.85 -5.67 -0.90
CA THR A 132 14.46 -5.56 0.44
C THR A 132 15.35 -4.33 0.63
N ASN A 133 15.97 -3.82 -0.43
CA ASN A 133 16.76 -2.57 -0.37
C ASN A 133 15.87 -1.35 -0.14
N MET A 134 14.61 -1.37 -0.57
CA MET A 134 13.64 -0.33 -0.24
C MET A 134 13.18 -0.43 1.22
N LEU A 135 13.03 -1.63 1.78
CA LEU A 135 12.64 -1.81 3.19
C LEU A 135 13.61 -1.15 4.17
N GLN A 136 14.91 -1.15 3.88
CA GLN A 136 15.92 -0.57 4.77
C GLN A 136 15.78 0.94 4.95
N GLU A 137 15.21 1.65 3.97
CA GLU A 137 15.06 3.11 4.04
C GLU A 137 13.70 3.58 4.57
N PHE A 138 12.66 2.73 4.51
CA PHE A 138 11.33 3.09 5.03
C PHE A 138 11.15 2.80 6.52
N PHE A 139 12.00 1.95 7.11
CA PHE A 139 11.83 1.45 8.48
C PHE A 139 13.02 1.74 9.42
N PHE A 140 14.03 2.52 8.99
CA PHE A 140 15.16 2.97 9.82
C PHE A 140 15.54 4.44 9.58
#